data_AF-A0A7T5ESV1-F1
#
_entry.id   AF-A0A7T5ESV1-F1
#
_cell.length_a   1.000
_cell.length_b   1.000
_cell.length_c   1.000
_cell.angle_alpha   90.00
_cell.angle_beta   90.00
_cell.angle_gamma   90.00
#
_symmetry.space_group_name_H-M   'P 1'
#
loop_
_entity.id
_entity.type
_entity.pdbx_description
1 polymer ?
#
loop_
_entity_poly.entity_id
_entity_poly.type
_entity_poly.pdbx_seq_one_letter_code
_entity_poly.pdbx_strand_id
1 'polypeptide(L)'
;MKALMPYLIRFFVGGMTVAGVSLLANVSPRISGLLAAFPAVFLTALVLIRFSAGHGQTVHFARGGIHGAIGTMLTAVVTLAGLLANLPWYAAIAGGLIAYASYGLFIVAKSRA
;
A
#
# COMPACT_ATOMS: atom_id res chain seq x y z
N MET A 1 20.66 -8.12 -22.07
CA MET A 1 19.74 -6.97 -21.86
C MET A 1 18.27 -7.35 -21.67
N LYS A 2 17.67 -8.28 -22.44
CA LYS A 2 16.24 -8.66 -22.31
C LYS A 2 15.81 -9.13 -20.92
N ALA A 3 16.71 -9.75 -20.14
CA ALA A 3 16.44 -10.18 -18.78
C ALA A 3 16.48 -9.05 -17.73
N LEU A 4 17.21 -7.94 -17.98
CA LEU A 4 17.42 -6.86 -17.01
C LEU A 4 16.22 -5.91 -16.93
N MET A 5 15.57 -5.68 -18.07
CA MET A 5 14.50 -4.70 -18.20
C MET A 5 13.29 -4.97 -17.28
N PRO A 6 12.79 -6.21 -17.10
CA PRO A 6 11.75 -6.51 -16.12
C PRO A 6 12.14 -6.17 -14.68
N TYR A 7 13.41 -6.34 -14.31
CA TYR A 7 13.89 -6.02 -12.95
C TYR A 7 14.05 -4.52 -12.75
N LEU A 8 14.50 -3.78 -13.76
CA LEU A 8 14.56 -2.33 -13.72
C LEU A 8 13.16 -1.72 -13.58
N ILE A 9 12.17 -2.23 -14.33
CA ILE A 9 10.78 -1.78 -14.20
C ILE A 9 10.26 -2.04 -12.77
N ARG A 10 10.48 -3.23 -12.21
CA ARG A 10 10.09 -3.54 -10.82
C ARG A 10 10.80 -2.64 -9.81
N PHE A 11 12.09 -2.36 -10.03
CA PHE A 11 12.88 -1.48 -9.17
C PHE A 11 12.36 -0.04 -9.20
N PHE A 12 12.13 0.53 -10.39
CA PHE A 12 11.68 1.91 -10.51
C PHE A 12 10.21 2.07 -10.10
N VAL A 13 9.31 1.17 -10.52
CA VAL A 13 7.89 1.23 -10.13
C VAL A 13 7.76 1.01 -8.62
N GLY A 14 8.41 -0.01 -8.07
CA GLY A 14 8.44 -0.26 -6.64
C GLY A 14 9.07 0.89 -5.87
N GLY A 15 10.28 1.31 -6.26
CA GLY A 15 11.04 2.38 -5.61
C GLY A 15 10.34 3.74 -5.63
N MET A 16 9.72 4.12 -6.76
CA MET A 16 8.93 5.36 -6.83
C MET A 16 7.66 5.28 -5.98
N THR A 17 7.02 4.11 -5.92
CA THR A 17 5.87 3.90 -5.04
C THR A 17 6.29 4.07 -3.59
N VAL A 18 7.41 3.46 -3.16
CA VAL A 18 7.95 3.62 -1.81
C VAL A 18 8.23 5.09 -1.50
N ALA A 19 8.95 5.79 -2.39
CA ALA A 19 9.27 7.21 -2.20
C ALA A 19 8.01 8.08 -2.10
N GLY A 20 7.00 7.84 -2.94
CA GLY A 20 5.72 8.55 -2.90
C GLY A 20 4.98 8.33 -1.58
N VAL A 21 4.94 7.09 -1.07
CA VAL A 21 4.33 6.77 0.23
C VAL A 21 5.06 7.46 1.38
N SER A 22 6.38 7.49 1.36
CA SER A 22 7.18 8.19 2.37
C SER A 22 6.96 9.70 2.35
N LEU A 23 6.79 10.31 1.18
CA LEU A 23 6.45 11.74 1.08
C LEU A 23 5.06 12.05 1.65
N LEU A 24 4.09 11.16 1.44
CA LEU A 24 2.74 11.30 1.99
C LEU A 24 2.69 11.18 3.52
N ALA A 25 3.71 10.62 4.16
CA ALA A 25 3.79 10.52 5.62
C ALA A 25 3.87 11.89 6.31
N ASN A 26 4.44 12.90 5.63
CA ASN A 26 4.48 14.27 6.12
C ASN A 26 3.11 14.96 6.08
N VAL A 27 2.19 14.48 5.24
CA VAL A 27 0.84 15.05 5.08
C VAL A 27 -0.17 14.32 5.96
N SER A 28 -0.12 12.99 5.98
CA SER A 28 -0.98 12.16 6.83
C SER A 28 -0.31 10.83 7.18
N PRO A 29 0.14 10.63 8.43
CA PRO A 29 0.69 9.36 8.90
C PRO A 29 -0.29 8.18 8.75
N ARG A 30 -1.59 8.44 8.84
CA ARG A 30 -2.63 7.41 8.71
C ARG A 30 -2.79 6.93 7.26
N ILE A 31 -2.77 7.85 6.30
CA ILE A 31 -2.92 7.55 4.87
C ILE A 31 -1.63 6.92 4.33
N SER A 32 -0.46 7.42 4.75
CA SER A 32 0.82 6.81 4.38
C SER A 32 1.01 5.41 4.96
N GLY A 33 0.57 5.18 6.20
CA GLY A 33 0.53 3.84 6.80
C GLY A 33 -0.30 2.87 5.96
N LEU A 34 -1.48 3.30 5.47
CA LEU A 34 -2.33 2.48 4.58
C LEU A 34 -1.60 2.07 3.30
N LEU A 35 -0.70 2.91 2.78
CA LEU A 35 0.07 2.60 1.57
C LEU A 35 1.38 1.84 1.85
N ALA A 36 1.78 1.70 3.11
CA ALA A 36 3.01 1.04 3.53
C ALA A 36 2.85 -0.50 3.66
N ALA A 37 2.34 -1.14 2.61
CA ALA A 37 2.09 -2.59 2.61
C ALA A 37 3.39 -3.44 2.58
N PHE A 38 4.52 -2.86 2.19
CA PHE A 38 5.81 -3.56 2.15
C PHE A 38 6.52 -3.51 3.52
N PRO A 39 6.95 -4.67 4.08
CA PRO A 39 7.55 -4.74 5.41
C PRO A 39 8.74 -3.80 5.60
N ALA A 40 9.62 -3.69 4.60
CA ALA A 40 10.78 -2.80 4.66
C ALA A 40 10.37 -1.33 4.79
N VAL A 41 9.40 -0.87 4.00
CA VAL A 41 8.89 0.51 4.02
C VAL A 41 8.20 0.80 5.35
N PHE A 42 7.37 -0.12 5.80
CA PHE A 42 6.62 -0.01 7.04
C PHE A 42 7.54 0.13 8.26
N LEU A 43 8.54 -0.75 8.37
CA LEU A 43 9.49 -0.73 9.50
C LEU A 43 10.38 0.52 9.46
N THR A 44 10.90 0.90 8.30
CA THR A 44 11.70 2.14 8.17
C THR A 44 10.87 3.38 8.52
N ALA A 45 9.63 3.47 8.05
CA ALA A 45 8.75 4.59 8.37
C ALA A 45 8.40 4.67 9.87
N LEU A 46 8.19 3.53 10.55
CA LEU A 46 7.95 3.50 11.99
C LEU A 46 9.11 4.13 12.78
N VAL A 47 10.35 3.78 12.41
CA VAL A 47 11.56 4.32 13.03
C VAL A 47 11.65 5.83 12.82
N LEU A 48 11.46 6.30 11.58
CA LEU A 48 11.54 7.72 11.24
C LEU A 48 10.42 8.54 11.92
N ILE A 49 9.19 8.04 11.93
CA ILE A 49 8.04 8.69 12.59
C ILE A 49 8.23 8.70 14.10
N ARG A 50 8.79 7.63 14.69
CA ARG A 50 9.10 7.58 16.12
C ARG A 50 10.07 8.71 16.52
N PHE A 51 11.12 8.91 15.75
CA PHE A 51 12.12 9.96 16.04
C PHE A 51 11.61 11.37 15.76
N SER A 52 10.76 11.56 14.74
CA SER A 52 10.29 12.90 14.34
C SER A 52 9.01 13.36 15.03
N ALA A 53 8.09 12.44 15.33
CA ALA A 53 6.71 12.76 15.73
C ALA A 53 6.22 12.03 17.00
N GLY A 54 7.05 11.18 17.60
CA GLY A 54 6.79 10.54 18.90
C GLY A 54 5.80 9.37 18.86
N HIS A 55 5.50 8.81 20.04
CA HIS A 55 4.80 7.52 20.19
C HIS A 55 3.40 7.49 19.56
N GLY A 56 2.58 8.51 19.83
CA GLY A 56 1.19 8.51 19.41
C GLY A 56 1.06 8.43 17.89
N GLN A 57 1.88 9.20 17.17
CA GLN A 57 1.91 9.19 15.71
C GLN A 57 2.45 7.87 15.15
N THR A 58 3.42 7.24 15.82
CA THR A 58 3.89 5.88 15.48
C THR A 58 2.74 4.87 15.58
N VAL A 59 1.94 4.92 16.65
CA VAL A 59 0.78 4.02 16.83
C VAL A 59 -0.29 4.26 15.77
N HIS A 60 -0.58 5.53 15.45
CA HIS A 60 -1.52 5.88 14.38
C HIS A 60 -1.06 5.38 13.01
N PHE A 61 0.24 5.52 12.69
CA PHE A 61 0.83 4.99 11.46
C PHE A 61 0.73 3.45 11.42
N ALA A 62 1.10 2.77 12.52
CA ALA A 62 1.03 1.31 12.62
C ALA A 62 -0.39 0.77 12.38
N ARG A 63 -1.40 1.43 12.97
CA ARG A 63 -2.82 1.09 12.74
C ARG A 63 -3.23 1.31 11.28
N GLY A 64 -2.77 2.39 10.65
CA GLY A 64 -2.94 2.60 9.21
C GLY A 64 -2.31 1.47 8.38
N GLY A 65 -1.11 1.04 8.76
CA GLY A 65 -0.39 -0.10 8.17
C GLY A 65 -1.18 -1.40 8.15
N ILE A 66 -1.88 -1.73 9.23
CA ILE A 66 -2.75 -2.91 9.29
C ILE A 66 -3.84 -2.84 8.22
N HIS A 67 -4.51 -1.69 8.07
CA HIS A 67 -5.50 -1.51 7.01
C HIS A 67 -4.86 -1.59 5.62
N GLY A 68 -3.64 -1.08 5.46
CA GLY A 68 -2.87 -1.24 4.23
C GLY A 68 -2.58 -2.68 3.84
N ALA A 69 -2.18 -3.49 4.83
CA ALA A 69 -1.94 -4.91 4.66
C ALA A 69 -3.24 -5.66 4.31
N ILE A 70 -4.37 -5.34 4.96
CA ILE A 70 -5.68 -5.91 4.64
C ILE A 70 -6.11 -5.54 3.22
N GLY A 71 -5.97 -4.27 2.82
CA GLY A 71 -6.27 -3.82 1.46
C GLY A 71 -5.43 -4.57 0.41
N THR A 72 -4.14 -4.79 0.72
CA THR A 72 -3.22 -5.54 -0.16
C THR A 72 -3.62 -7.01 -0.26
N MET A 73 -4.03 -7.62 0.86
CA MET A 73 -4.58 -8.98 0.86
C MET A 73 -5.85 -9.07 0.00
N LEU A 74 -6.78 -8.11 0.13
CA LEU A 74 -7.98 -8.04 -0.71
C LEU A 74 -7.62 -7.91 -2.20
N THR A 75 -6.62 -7.10 -2.53
CA THR A 75 -6.10 -6.96 -3.90
C THR A 75 -5.65 -8.30 -4.45
N ALA A 76 -4.84 -9.04 -3.68
CA ALA A 76 -4.32 -10.34 -4.08
C ALA A 76 -5.45 -11.37 -4.26
N VAL A 77 -6.40 -11.42 -3.32
CA VAL A 77 -7.56 -12.33 -3.38
C VAL A 77 -8.42 -12.06 -4.60
N VAL A 78 -8.80 -10.80 -4.84
CA VAL A 78 -9.66 -10.43 -5.98
C VAL A 78 -8.95 -10.64 -7.32
N THR A 79 -7.66 -10.29 -7.40
CA THR A 79 -6.86 -10.55 -8.61
C THR A 79 -6.76 -12.04 -8.89
N LEU A 80 -6.46 -12.86 -7.88
CA LEU A 80 -6.39 -14.31 -8.02
C LEU A 80 -7.75 -14.90 -8.43
N ALA A 81 -8.84 -14.47 -7.80
CA ALA A 81 -10.18 -14.91 -8.17
C ALA A 81 -10.52 -14.57 -9.63
N GLY A 82 -10.17 -13.36 -10.09
CA GLY A 82 -10.35 -12.97 -11.49
C GLY A 82 -9.56 -13.83 -12.46
N LEU A 83 -8.30 -14.16 -12.12
CA LEU A 83 -7.46 -15.05 -12.94
C LEU A 83 -8.01 -16.49 -12.96
N LEU A 84 -8.45 -17.02 -11.81
CA LEU A 84 -9.08 -18.34 -11.71
C LEU A 84 -10.41 -18.42 -12.48
N ALA A 85 -11.12 -17.29 -12.60
CA ALA A 85 -12.32 -17.15 -13.42
C ALA A 85 -12.03 -16.94 -14.92
N ASN A 86 -10.77 -17.07 -15.36
CA ASN A 86 -10.32 -16.84 -16.73
C ASN A 86 -10.63 -15.43 -17.28
N LEU A 87 -10.74 -14.41 -16.41
CA LEU A 87 -10.79 -13.03 -16.88
C LEU A 87 -9.46 -12.65 -17.55
N PRO A 88 -9.47 -11.72 -18.52
CA PRO A 88 -8.23 -11.21 -19.08
C PRO A 88 -7.38 -10.55 -17.98
N TRP A 89 -6.06 -10.72 -18.05
CA TRP A 89 -5.13 -10.34 -16.99
C TRP A 89 -5.26 -8.87 -16.55
N TYR A 90 -5.54 -7.96 -17.49
CA TYR A 90 -5.72 -6.54 -17.18
C TYR A 90 -7.00 -6.29 -16.36
N ALA A 91 -8.08 -7.03 -16.62
CA ALA A 91 -9.33 -6.92 -15.87
C ALA A 91 -9.18 -7.49 -14.46
N ALA A 92 -8.46 -8.60 -14.30
CA ALA A 92 -8.13 -9.15 -12.98
C ALA A 92 -7.29 -8.17 -12.14
N ILE A 93 -6.27 -7.55 -12.73
CA ILE A 93 -5.48 -6.49 -12.07
C ILE A 93 -6.36 -5.29 -11.71
N ALA A 94 -7.20 -4.83 -12.64
CA ALA A 94 -8.10 -3.70 -12.39
C ALA A 94 -9.06 -4.01 -11.23
N GLY A 95 -9.61 -5.23 -11.17
CA GLY A 95 -10.45 -5.70 -10.07
C GLY A 95 -9.74 -5.64 -8.72
N GLY A 96 -8.49 -6.11 -8.66
CA GLY A 96 -7.67 -6.00 -7.45
C GLY A 96 -7.45 -4.54 -7.01
N LEU A 97 -7.11 -3.65 -7.94
CA LEU A 97 -6.92 -2.23 -7.66
C LEU A 97 -8.21 -1.56 -7.18
N ILE A 98 -9.36 -1.88 -7.79
CA ILE A 98 -10.68 -1.40 -7.37
C ILE A 98 -10.98 -1.90 -5.95
N ALA A 99 -10.67 -3.15 -5.62
CA ALA A 99 -10.86 -3.70 -4.28
C ALA A 99 -10.02 -2.94 -3.23
N TYR A 100 -8.74 -2.68 -3.53
CA TYR A 100 -7.86 -1.87 -2.68
C TYR A 100 -8.43 -0.46 -2.46
N ALA A 101 -8.77 0.24 -3.54
CA ALA A 101 -9.26 1.61 -3.50
C ALA A 101 -10.59 1.69 -2.74
N SER A 102 -11.51 0.76 -2.99
CA SER A 102 -12.82 0.71 -2.31
C SER A 102 -12.65 0.48 -0.81
N TYR A 103 -11.76 -0.44 -0.41
CA TYR A 103 -11.45 -0.67 1.00
C TYR A 103 -10.80 0.55 1.65
N GLY A 104 -9.82 1.17 0.98
CA GLY A 104 -9.17 2.39 1.46
C GLY A 104 -10.17 3.53 1.67
N LEU A 105 -11.05 3.78 0.68
CA LEU A 105 -12.10 4.79 0.75
C LEU A 105 -13.08 4.51 1.90
N PHE A 106 -13.47 3.24 2.10
CA PHE A 106 -14.33 2.84 3.21
C PHE A 106 -13.71 3.16 4.58
N ILE A 107 -12.44 2.84 4.78
CA ILE A 107 -11.73 3.12 6.04
C ILE A 107 -11.57 4.63 6.26
N VAL A 108 -11.25 5.39 5.21
CA VAL A 108 -11.13 6.85 5.29
C VAL A 108 -12.48 7.50 5.63
N ALA A 109 -13.57 7.06 4.97
CA ALA A 109 -14.92 7.56 5.22
C ALA A 109 -15.36 7.29 6.67
N LYS A 110 -15.16 6.05 7.16
CA LYS A 110 -15.48 5.68 8.55
C LYS A 110 -14.64 6.43 9.58
N SER A 111 -13.45 6.90 9.20
CA SER A 111 -12.57 7.65 10.11
C SER A 111 -12.91 9.14 10.23
N ARG A 112 -13.84 9.66 9.40
CA ARG A 112 -14.31 11.06 9.40
C ARG A 112 -15.70 11.25 10.02
N ALA A 113 -16.44 10.16 10.23
CA ALA A 113 -17.72 10.12 10.95
C ALA A 113 -17.49 9.83 12.43
#